data_AF-A0A0E1X982-F1
#
_entry.id   AF-A0A0E1X982-F1
#
_cell.length_a   1.000
_cell.length_b   1.000
_cell.length_c   1.000
_cell.angle_alpha   90.00
_cell.angle_beta   90.00
_cell.angle_gamma   90.00
#
_symmetry.space_group_name_H-M   'P 1'
#
loop_
_entity.id
_entity.type
_entity.pdbx_description
1 polymer ?
#
loop_
_entity_poly.entity_id
_entity_poly.type
_entity_poly.pdbx_seq_one_letter_code
_entity_poly.pdbx_strand_id
1 'polypeptide(L)'
;MKLNEVFATNLRVIMARDNVSVQDLHNETGVSRSTISGYKNGKAEMVNLNVLDKLADALGVNVSELFTRNHNTHKLEDWIKKVNV
;
A
#
# COMPACT_ATOMS: atom_id res chain seq x y z
N MET A 1 -2.55 -2.50 13.58
CA MET A 1 -1.70 -1.59 12.78
C MET A 1 -2.46 -0.32 12.45
N LYS A 2 -1.78 0.82 12.59
CA LYS A 2 -2.23 2.12 12.07
C LYS A 2 -2.18 2.12 10.54
N LEU A 3 -2.92 3.01 9.89
CA LEU A 3 -3.04 3.02 8.42
C LEU A 3 -1.70 3.29 7.72
N ASN A 4 -0.87 4.18 8.28
CA ASN A 4 0.48 4.46 7.76
C ASN A 4 1.40 3.23 7.82
N GLU A 5 1.26 2.37 8.83
CA GLU A 5 2.02 1.12 8.94
C GLU A 5 1.57 0.10 7.88
N VAL A 6 0.26 0.04 7.59
CA VAL A 6 -0.30 -0.82 6.53
C VAL A 6 0.24 -0.35 5.18
N PHE A 7 0.15 0.95 4.91
CA PHE A 7 0.69 1.55 3.69
C PHE A 7 2.17 1.25 3.47
N ALA A 8 2.99 1.54 4.47
CA ALA A 8 4.43 1.31 4.41
C ALA A 8 4.77 -0.17 4.20
N THR A 9 3.98 -1.07 4.79
CA THR A 9 4.17 -2.52 4.65
C THR A 9 3.76 -3.01 3.27
N ASN A 10 2.58 -2.65 2.79
CA ASN A 10 2.10 -3.06 1.47
C ASN A 10 3.03 -2.53 0.37
N LEU A 11 3.47 -1.26 0.48
CA LEU A 11 4.45 -0.69 -0.44
C LEU A 11 5.75 -1.51 -0.46
N ARG A 12 6.30 -1.90 0.70
CA ARG A 12 7.49 -2.77 0.76
C ARG A 12 7.27 -4.12 0.12
N VAL A 13 6.13 -4.75 0.39
CA VAL A 13 5.81 -6.08 -0.12
C VAL A 13 5.69 -6.06 -1.64
N ILE A 14 4.97 -5.10 -2.20
CA ILE A 14 4.80 -4.95 -3.65
C ILE A 14 6.14 -4.67 -4.32
N MET A 15 6.92 -3.71 -3.78
CA MET A 15 8.27 -3.43 -4.28
C MET A 15 9.17 -4.68 -4.28
N ALA A 16 9.12 -5.49 -3.21
CA ALA A 16 9.93 -6.71 -3.12
C ALA A 16 9.44 -7.81 -4.08
N ARG A 17 8.12 -7.97 -4.23
CA ARG A 17 7.49 -8.92 -5.16
C ARG A 17 7.95 -8.65 -6.60
N ASP A 18 7.99 -7.37 -6.99
CA ASP A 18 8.25 -6.95 -8.36
C ASP A 18 9.72 -6.57 -8.60
N ASN A 19 10.59 -6.75 -7.59
CA ASN A 19 12.00 -6.38 -7.62
C ASN A 19 12.25 -4.89 -8.00
N VAL A 20 11.37 -4.01 -7.53
CA VAL A 20 11.40 -2.56 -7.78
C VAL A 20 12.12 -1.85 -6.64
N SER A 21 13.13 -1.05 -6.97
CA SER A 21 13.85 -0.23 -6.00
C SER A 21 13.24 1.16 -5.82
N VAL A 22 13.68 1.89 -4.78
CA VAL A 22 13.32 3.30 -4.59
C VAL A 22 13.84 4.17 -5.75
N GLN A 23 14.97 3.79 -6.36
CA GLN A 23 15.54 4.52 -7.50
C GLN A 23 14.66 4.35 -8.74
N ASP A 24 14.12 3.16 -8.96
CA ASP A 24 13.26 2.87 -10.12
C ASP A 24 11.96 3.69 -10.02
N LEU A 25 11.29 3.64 -8.86
CA LEU A 25 10.10 4.47 -8.62
C LEU A 25 10.37 5.96 -8.76
N HIS A 26 11.54 6.44 -8.32
CA HIS A 26 11.92 7.83 -8.51
C HIS A 26 12.04 8.19 -10.00
N ASN A 27 12.73 7.35 -10.78
CA ASN A 27 12.93 7.57 -12.20
C ASN A 27 11.61 7.56 -12.97
N GLU A 28 10.69 6.66 -12.60
CA GLU A 28 9.40 6.48 -13.29
C GLU A 28 8.36 7.54 -12.90
N THR A 29 8.26 7.89 -11.63
CA THR A 29 7.18 8.77 -11.12
C THR A 29 7.60 10.24 -10.98
N GLY A 30 8.91 10.50 -10.94
CA GLY A 30 9.48 11.80 -10.57
C GLY A 30 9.33 12.15 -9.08
N VAL A 31 8.81 11.25 -8.25
CA VAL A 31 8.67 11.47 -6.81
C VAL A 31 10.06 11.38 -6.16
N SER A 32 10.35 12.27 -5.21
CA SER A 32 11.67 12.28 -4.58
C SER A 32 11.96 10.97 -3.83
N ARG A 33 13.22 10.50 -3.89
CA ARG A 33 13.67 9.31 -3.16
C ARG A 33 13.45 9.39 -1.66
N SER A 34 13.54 10.59 -1.08
CA SER A 34 13.28 10.83 0.34
C SER A 34 11.81 10.66 0.69
N THR A 35 10.89 11.15 -0.16
CA THR A 35 9.45 10.90 -0.01
C THR A 35 9.14 9.41 -0.07
N ILE A 36 9.62 8.70 -1.10
CA ILE A 36 9.39 7.25 -1.27
C ILE A 36 9.97 6.48 -0.07
N SER A 37 11.17 6.83 0.37
CA SER A 37 11.80 6.20 1.54
C SER A 37 11.04 6.50 2.83
N GLY A 38 10.53 7.72 3.01
CA GLY A 38 9.69 8.10 4.14
C GLY A 38 8.40 7.28 4.20
N TYR A 39 7.75 7.10 3.05
CA TYR A 39 6.55 6.28 2.89
C TYR A 39 6.84 4.81 3.20
N LYS A 40 7.85 4.24 2.54
CA LYS A 40 8.33 2.86 2.76
C LYS A 40 8.69 2.61 4.22
N ASN A 41 9.25 3.57 4.93
CA ASN A 41 9.65 3.42 6.33
C ASN A 41 8.55 3.78 7.35
N GLY A 42 7.33 4.11 6.89
CA GLY A 42 6.20 4.46 7.77
C GLY A 42 6.35 5.78 8.52
N LYS A 43 7.28 6.63 8.08
CA LYS A 43 7.60 7.94 8.71
C LYS A 43 6.70 9.07 8.24
N ALA A 44 5.86 8.83 7.22
CA ALA A 44 4.93 9.85 6.74
C ALA A 44 3.68 9.91 7.62
N GLU A 45 3.44 11.10 8.17
CA GLU A 45 2.22 11.43 8.91
C GLU A 45 1.07 11.83 7.97
N MET A 46 1.41 12.33 6.77
CA MET A 46 0.47 12.74 5.74
C MET A 46 0.88 12.14 4.38
N VAL A 47 -0.12 11.79 3.57
CA VAL A 47 0.09 11.27 2.21
C VAL A 47 -0.49 12.24 1.18
N ASN A 48 0.25 12.46 0.11
CA ASN A 48 -0.21 13.24 -1.04
C ASN A 48 -0.89 12.30 -2.04
N LEU A 49 -2.15 12.57 -2.39
CA LEU A 49 -2.96 11.73 -3.29
C LEU A 49 -2.32 11.57 -4.67
N ASN A 50 -1.75 12.63 -5.25
CA ASN A 50 -1.05 12.54 -6.54
C ASN A 50 0.19 11.65 -6.46
N VAL A 51 0.85 11.59 -5.31
CA VAL A 51 1.99 10.68 -5.13
C VAL A 51 1.50 9.24 -5.00
N LEU A 52 0.38 9.00 -4.32
CA LEU A 52 -0.21 7.66 -4.22
C LEU A 52 -0.61 7.12 -5.60
N ASP A 53 -1.27 7.95 -6.41
CA ASP A 53 -1.70 7.60 -7.76
C ASP A 53 -0.51 7.21 -8.63
N LYS A 54 0.52 8.07 -8.69
CA LYS A 54 1.77 7.79 -9.41
C LYS A 54 2.47 6.52 -8.96
N LEU A 55 2.52 6.26 -7.66
CA LEU A 55 3.16 5.05 -7.12
C LEU A 55 2.34 3.80 -7.46
N ALA A 56 1.01 3.88 -7.42
CA ALA A 56 0.14 2.78 -7.78
C ALA A 56 0.28 2.43 -9.27
N ASP A 57 0.27 3.45 -10.14
CA ASP A 57 0.46 3.31 -11.59
C ASP A 57 1.83 2.68 -11.91
N ALA A 58 2.91 3.21 -11.35
CA ALA A 58 4.27 2.68 -11.56
C ALA A 58 4.45 1.24 -11.05
N LEU A 59 3.69 0.85 -10.02
CA LEU A 59 3.70 -0.52 -9.49
C LEU A 59 2.67 -1.43 -10.19
N GLY A 60 1.87 -0.90 -11.12
CA GLY A 60 0.84 -1.67 -11.82
C GLY A 60 -0.24 -2.25 -10.90
N VAL A 61 -0.59 -1.55 -9.81
CA VAL A 61 -1.59 -1.98 -8.82
C VAL A 61 -2.67 -0.92 -8.65
N ASN A 62 -3.83 -1.30 -8.11
CA ASN A 62 -4.81 -0.31 -7.68
C ASN A 62 -4.31 0.41 -6.42
N VAL A 63 -4.59 1.71 -6.30
CA VAL A 63 -4.21 2.49 -5.10
C VAL A 63 -4.77 1.89 -3.81
N SER A 64 -5.92 1.20 -3.88
CA SER A 64 -6.52 0.51 -2.75
C SER A 64 -5.64 -0.60 -2.18
N GLU A 65 -4.87 -1.29 -3.02
CA GLU A 65 -3.96 -2.38 -2.62
C GLU A 65 -2.84 -1.86 -1.69
N LEU A 66 -2.44 -0.60 -1.86
CA LEU A 66 -1.50 0.06 -0.95
C LEU A 66 -2.07 0.21 0.47
N PHE A 67 -3.39 0.15 0.66
CA PHE A 67 -4.05 0.31 1.96
C PHE A 67 -4.87 -0.92 2.41
N THR A 68 -4.94 -1.96 1.58
CA THR A 68 -5.68 -3.19 1.90
C THR A 68 -5.13 -3.81 3.18
N ARG A 69 -5.96 -3.83 4.20
CA ARG A 69 -5.74 -4.63 5.40
C ARG A 69 -6.17 -6.05 5.07
N ASN A 70 -5.31 -7.02 5.36
CA ASN A 70 -5.68 -8.43 5.24
C ASN A 70 -6.66 -8.78 6.38
N HIS A 71 -7.94 -8.43 6.18
CA HIS A 71 -9.05 -8.76 7.08
C HIS A 71 -9.52 -10.19 6.78
N ASN A 72 -8.64 -11.18 6.93
CA ASN A 72 -9.08 -12.55 6.73
C ASN A 72 -9.96 -13.03 7.90
N THR A 73 -11.22 -13.28 7.54
CA THR A 73 -12.02 -14.46 7.90
C THR A 73 -12.55 -14.59 9.32
N HIS A 74 -13.33 -13.63 9.84
CA HIS A 74 -14.33 -13.95 10.87
C HIS A 74 -15.72 -13.42 10.51
N LYS A 75 -15.82 -12.22 9.91
CA LYS A 75 -17.13 -11.63 9.57
C LYS A 75 -17.94 -12.35 8.50
N LEU A 76 -17.30 -13.03 7.55
CA LEU A 76 -18.03 -13.79 6.53
C LEU A 76 -18.64 -15.06 7.11
N GLU A 77 -17.91 -15.78 7.96
CA GLU A 77 -18.44 -16.95 8.66
C GLU A 77 -19.57 -16.57 9.63
N ASP A 78 -19.41 -15.46 10.34
CA ASP A 78 -20.43 -14.93 11.25
C ASP A 78 -21.68 -14.46 10.49
N TRP A 79 -21.51 -13.87 9.30
CA TRP A 79 -22.63 -13.45 8.44
C TRP A 79 -23.35 -14.66 7.81
N ILE A 80 -22.61 -15.67 7.33
CA ILE A 80 -23.20 -16.91 6.80
C ILE A 80 -24.01 -17.63 7.89
N LYS A 81 -23.49 -17.71 9.13
CA LYS A 81 -24.23 -18.27 10.28
C LYS A 81 -25.50 -17.49 10.62
N LYS A 82 -25.52 -16.18 10.40
CA LYS A 82 -26.68 -15.32 10.68
C LYS A 82 -27.76 -15.39 9.59
N VAL A 83 -27.37 -15.63 8.34
CA VAL A 83 -28.28 -15.68 7.18
C VAL A 83 -28.87 -17.08 6.95
N ASN A 84 -28.18 -18.14 7.40
CA ASN A 84 -28.69 -19.53 7.35
C ASN A 84 -29.54 -19.92 8.58
N VAL A 85 -30.30 -18.97 9.14
CA VAL A 85 -31.37 -19.25 10.13
C VAL A 85 -32.73 -19.05 9.48
#